data_AF-A0A2V7M2G1-F1
#
_entry.id   AF-A0A2V7M2G1-F1
#
_cell.length_a   1.000
_cell.length_b   1.000
_cell.length_c   1.000
_cell.angle_alpha   90.00
_cell.angle_beta   90.00
_cell.angle_gamma   90.00
#
_symmetry.space_group_name_H-M   'P 1'
#
loop_
_entity.id
_entity.type
_entity.pdbx_description
1 polymer ?
#
loop_
_entity_poly.entity_id
_entity_poly.type
_entity_poly.pdbx_seq_one_letter_code
_entity_poly.pdbx_strand_id
1 'polypeptide(L)'
;MTPPQHRFLIIADGDFGPLTSKTANSCIRYFPERIVAVFDRKQAGKTAQEVLGFGGTIPVVGDFERGLAQGKGATAVMIGIAPAGGRLPDEWKRWLRTAIEKKLEIWSGLHTFIGDDAELGPLAQARGVRILDARRPPANLPIADGRAAEVDALVVLAVGSDCNVGKMTA
;
A
#
# COMPACT_ATOMS: atom_id res chain seq x y z
N MET A 1 -12.58 -15.68 15.73
CA MET A 1 -13.07 -14.82 14.62
C MET A 1 -11.91 -14.56 13.69
N THR A 2 -12.03 -14.92 12.41
CA THR A 2 -11.06 -14.49 11.39
C THR A 2 -11.05 -12.96 11.38
N PRO A 3 -9.88 -12.30 11.47
CA PRO A 3 -9.83 -10.84 11.38
C PRO A 3 -10.52 -10.39 10.09
N PRO A 4 -11.29 -9.29 10.11
CA PRO A 4 -11.89 -8.77 8.89
C PRO A 4 -10.78 -8.46 7.89
N GLN A 5 -10.86 -9.08 6.71
CA GLN A 5 -9.86 -8.92 5.66
C GLN A 5 -9.97 -7.50 5.10
N HIS A 6 -8.92 -6.68 5.26
CA HIS A 6 -8.93 -5.31 4.73
C HIS A 6 -9.13 -5.33 3.21
N ARG A 7 -9.99 -4.43 2.72
CA ARG A 7 -10.24 -4.14 1.31
C ARG A 7 -9.59 -2.81 0.94
N PHE A 8 -8.74 -2.80 -0.08
CA PHE A 8 -7.87 -1.67 -0.39
C PHE A 8 -8.28 -0.95 -1.66
N LEU A 9 -8.38 0.38 -1.58
CA LEU A 9 -8.12 1.25 -2.72
C LEU A 9 -6.61 1.52 -2.75
N ILE A 10 -5.94 1.19 -3.86
CA ILE A 10 -4.51 1.46 -4.03
C ILE A 10 -4.34 2.82 -4.72
N ILE A 11 -3.61 3.76 -4.13
CA ILE A 11 -3.16 4.98 -4.80
C ILE A 11 -1.95 4.64 -5.67
N ALA A 12 -2.09 4.77 -6.99
CA ALA A 12 -1.03 4.58 -7.98
C ALA A 12 -1.06 5.67 -9.07
N ASP A 13 -1.59 6.83 -8.74
CA ASP A 13 -1.90 7.90 -9.70
C ASP A 13 -0.68 8.41 -10.47
N GLY A 14 -0.79 8.41 -11.80
CA GLY A 14 0.27 8.82 -12.74
C GLY A 14 1.32 7.75 -13.04
N ASP A 15 1.52 6.80 -12.13
CA ASP A 15 2.64 5.84 -12.14
C ASP A 15 2.19 4.37 -12.13
N PHE A 16 0.90 4.06 -12.36
CA PHE A 16 0.46 2.67 -12.40
C PHE A 16 1.01 1.95 -13.64
N GLY A 17 1.89 0.98 -13.41
CA GLY A 17 2.58 0.26 -14.47
C GLY A 17 3.51 -0.85 -13.97
N PRO A 18 3.92 -1.77 -14.85
CA PRO A 18 4.67 -2.98 -14.48
C PRO A 18 6.02 -2.67 -13.80
N LEU A 19 6.66 -1.56 -14.16
CA LEU A 19 7.99 -1.18 -13.65
C LEU A 19 7.98 -0.01 -12.65
N THR A 20 6.86 0.70 -12.56
CA THR A 20 6.75 1.98 -11.83
C THR A 20 5.98 1.84 -10.52
N SER A 21 5.10 0.85 -10.38
CA SER A 21 4.25 0.65 -9.20
C SER A 21 4.47 -0.69 -8.50
N LYS A 22 5.73 -1.01 -8.14
CA LYS A 22 6.09 -2.34 -7.57
C LYS A 22 5.23 -2.76 -6.37
N THR A 23 4.84 -1.81 -5.51
CA THR A 23 3.99 -2.11 -4.35
C THR A 23 2.58 -2.48 -4.80
N ALA A 24 1.97 -1.67 -5.67
CA ALA A 24 0.66 -1.99 -6.25
C ALA A 24 0.67 -3.35 -6.97
N ASN A 25 1.71 -3.61 -7.77
CA ASN A 25 1.88 -4.84 -8.54
C ASN A 25 1.97 -6.07 -7.63
N SER A 26 2.73 -5.98 -6.53
CA SER A 26 2.83 -7.04 -5.53
C SER A 26 1.46 -7.32 -4.90
N CYS A 27 0.74 -6.28 -4.51
CA CYS A 27 -0.58 -6.44 -3.88
C CYS A 27 -1.60 -7.10 -4.81
N ILE A 28 -1.65 -6.66 -6.06
CA ILE A 28 -2.53 -7.22 -7.09
C ILE A 28 -2.14 -8.67 -7.42
N ARG A 29 -0.85 -9.01 -7.38
CA ARG A 29 -0.38 -10.36 -7.69
C ARG A 29 -0.66 -11.35 -6.57
N TYR A 30 -0.46 -10.97 -5.31
CA TYR A 30 -0.49 -11.91 -4.18
C TYR A 30 -1.77 -11.88 -3.35
N PHE A 31 -2.57 -10.83 -3.44
CA PHE A 31 -3.88 -10.76 -2.77
C PHE A 31 -4.91 -9.95 -3.56
N PRO A 32 -5.17 -10.32 -4.84
CA PRO A 32 -6.10 -9.59 -5.71
C PRO A 32 -7.51 -9.47 -5.14
N GLU A 33 -7.96 -10.45 -4.36
CA GLU A 33 -9.28 -10.48 -3.73
C GLU A 33 -9.52 -9.36 -2.71
N ARG A 34 -8.43 -8.75 -2.22
CA ARG A 34 -8.48 -7.62 -1.29
C ARG A 34 -8.47 -6.28 -1.99
N ILE A 35 -8.31 -6.22 -3.30
CA ILE A 35 -8.18 -4.95 -4.03
C ILE A 35 -9.54 -4.57 -4.62
N VAL A 36 -10.11 -3.44 -4.16
CA VAL A 36 -11.39 -2.97 -4.70
C VAL A 36 -11.22 -2.21 -6.01
N ALA A 37 -10.14 -1.45 -6.11
CA ALA A 37 -9.76 -0.67 -7.28
C ALA A 37 -8.31 -0.16 -7.15
N VAL A 38 -7.76 0.30 -8.27
CA VAL A 38 -6.55 1.13 -8.32
C VAL A 38 -6.97 2.54 -8.71
N PHE A 39 -6.58 3.54 -7.93
CA PHE A 39 -6.77 4.93 -8.27
C PHE A 39 -5.59 5.42 -9.12
N ASP A 40 -5.85 5.68 -10.40
CA ASP A 40 -4.95 6.32 -11.34
C ASP A 40 -5.74 7.03 -12.46
N ARG A 41 -5.64 8.35 -12.52
CA ARG A 41 -6.30 9.20 -13.52
C ARG A 41 -5.81 8.93 -14.94
N LYS A 42 -4.53 8.61 -15.12
CA LYS A 42 -3.93 8.36 -16.44
C LYS A 42 -4.43 7.07 -17.08
N GLN A 43 -4.74 6.08 -16.26
CA GLN A 43 -5.16 4.75 -16.68
C GLN A 43 -6.66 4.49 -16.40
N ALA A 44 -7.41 5.53 -16.02
CA ALA A 44 -8.82 5.43 -15.66
C ALA A 44 -9.67 4.78 -16.76
N GLY A 45 -10.57 3.89 -16.36
CA GLY A 45 -11.45 3.13 -17.25
C GLY A 45 -10.88 1.80 -17.74
N LYS A 46 -9.58 1.55 -17.52
CA LYS A 46 -8.95 0.25 -17.76
C LYS A 46 -9.08 -0.67 -16.55
N THR A 47 -8.66 -1.90 -16.72
CA THR A 47 -8.45 -2.90 -15.67
C THR A 47 -6.96 -3.09 -15.35
N ALA A 48 -6.66 -3.67 -14.21
CA ALA A 48 -5.29 -4.09 -13.87
C ALA A 48 -4.73 -5.05 -14.94
N GLN A 49 -5.56 -5.94 -15.50
CA GLN A 49 -5.16 -6.83 -16.59
C GLN A 49 -4.64 -6.08 -17.81
N GLU A 50 -5.34 -5.01 -18.23
CA GLU A 50 -4.96 -4.21 -19.39
C GLU A 50 -3.68 -3.38 -19.15
N VAL A 51 -3.42 -2.95 -17.92
CA VAL A 51 -2.24 -2.11 -17.59
C VAL A 51 -1.01 -2.95 -17.25
N LEU A 52 -1.17 -4.02 -16.49
CA LEU A 52 -0.07 -4.83 -15.96
C LEU A 52 0.13 -6.17 -16.67
N GLY A 53 -0.85 -6.63 -17.45
CA GLY A 53 -0.89 -7.99 -18.01
C GLY A 53 -1.34 -9.06 -16.99
N PHE A 54 -1.75 -8.67 -15.79
CA PHE A 54 -2.31 -9.54 -14.74
C PHE A 54 -3.21 -8.74 -13.80
N GLY A 55 -3.96 -9.41 -12.92
CA GLY A 55 -4.87 -8.76 -11.97
C GLY A 55 -6.33 -8.74 -12.39
N GLY A 56 -6.67 -9.36 -13.53
CA GLY A 56 -8.05 -9.60 -13.94
C GLY A 56 -8.88 -8.33 -14.03
N THR A 57 -10.11 -8.37 -13.53
CA THR A 57 -11.11 -7.31 -13.67
C THR A 57 -11.01 -6.19 -12.64
N ILE A 58 -9.93 -6.12 -11.85
CA ILE A 58 -9.72 -5.04 -10.88
C ILE A 58 -9.76 -3.71 -11.63
N PRO A 59 -10.71 -2.81 -11.34
CA PRO A 59 -10.88 -1.59 -12.11
C PRO A 59 -9.83 -0.54 -11.73
N VAL A 60 -9.41 0.24 -12.73
CA VAL A 60 -8.64 1.46 -12.56
C VAL A 60 -9.59 2.66 -12.66
N VAL A 61 -9.62 3.46 -11.61
CA VAL A 61 -10.56 4.57 -11.45
C VAL A 61 -9.83 5.91 -11.44
N GLY A 62 -10.42 6.91 -12.09
CA GLY A 62 -9.89 8.28 -12.11
C GLY A 62 -10.48 9.21 -11.04
N ASP A 63 -11.45 8.72 -10.26
CA ASP A 63 -12.06 9.46 -9.16
C ASP A 63 -11.82 8.72 -7.84
N PHE A 64 -11.23 9.42 -6.88
CA PHE A 64 -10.78 8.83 -5.63
C PHE A 64 -11.95 8.35 -4.77
N GLU A 65 -12.99 9.16 -4.61
CA GLU A 65 -14.15 8.81 -3.77
C GLU A 65 -14.98 7.68 -4.37
N ARG A 66 -15.17 7.68 -5.70
CA ARG A 66 -15.77 6.55 -6.42
C ARG A 66 -14.96 5.28 -6.24
N GLY A 67 -13.63 5.38 -6.24
CA GLY A 67 -12.74 4.27 -5.91
C GLY A 67 -12.96 3.72 -4.51
N LEU A 68 -13.17 4.58 -3.51
CA LEU A 68 -13.49 4.16 -2.15
C LEU A 68 -14.82 3.42 -2.06
N ALA A 69 -15.80 3.81 -2.87
CA ALA A 69 -17.13 3.19 -2.90
C ALA A 69 -17.23 1.96 -3.81
N GLN A 70 -16.17 1.61 -4.54
CA GLN A 70 -16.21 0.54 -5.53
C GLN A 70 -16.54 -0.83 -4.91
N GLY A 71 -17.47 -1.56 -5.53
CA GLY A 71 -17.88 -2.89 -5.07
C GLY A 71 -18.46 -2.87 -3.65
N LYS A 72 -17.82 -3.59 -2.71
CA LYS A 72 -18.21 -3.61 -1.28
C LYS A 72 -17.59 -2.44 -0.48
N GLY A 73 -16.99 -1.48 -1.16
CA GLY A 73 -16.25 -0.36 -0.59
C GLY A 73 -14.89 -0.77 0.00
N ALA A 74 -13.94 0.16 -0.04
CA ALA A 74 -12.67 0.04 0.66
C ALA A 74 -12.90 0.08 2.18
N THR A 75 -12.01 -0.57 2.93
CA THR A 75 -11.85 -0.38 4.38
C THR A 75 -10.53 0.29 4.73
N ALA A 76 -9.62 0.37 3.76
CA ALA A 76 -8.31 0.99 3.90
C ALA A 76 -7.83 1.55 2.54
N VAL A 77 -6.96 2.55 2.61
CA VAL A 77 -6.24 3.12 1.46
C VAL A 77 -4.78 2.71 1.57
N MET A 78 -4.22 2.22 0.47
CA MET A 78 -2.83 1.79 0.39
C MET A 78 -2.03 2.66 -0.57
N ILE A 79 -0.85 3.10 -0.14
CA ILE A 79 0.12 3.79 -1.01
C ILE A 79 0.84 2.76 -1.89
N GLY A 80 0.50 2.71 -3.18
CA GLY A 80 1.02 1.74 -4.15
C GLY A 80 2.27 2.19 -4.93
N ILE A 81 2.63 3.45 -4.81
CA ILE A 81 3.75 4.11 -5.52
C ILE A 81 4.55 4.98 -4.56
N ALA A 82 5.80 5.30 -4.91
CA ALA A 82 6.62 6.22 -4.14
C ALA A 82 6.73 7.56 -4.91
N PRO A 83 6.43 8.70 -4.28
CA PRO A 83 6.56 10.00 -4.94
C PRO A 83 8.04 10.32 -5.21
N ALA A 84 8.30 10.97 -6.34
CA ALA A 84 9.61 11.54 -6.62
C ALA A 84 9.97 12.60 -5.57
N GLY A 85 11.21 12.57 -5.06
CA GLY A 85 11.70 13.58 -4.10
C GLY A 85 11.31 13.35 -2.62
N GLY A 86 10.66 12.23 -2.29
CA GLY A 86 10.54 11.72 -0.92
C GLY A 86 9.50 12.41 -0.03
N ARG A 87 8.95 13.56 -0.43
CA ARG A 87 7.86 14.24 0.30
C ARG A 87 6.49 13.78 -0.18
N LEU A 88 5.52 13.82 0.72
CA LEU A 88 4.13 13.52 0.40
C LEU A 88 3.51 14.72 -0.36
N PRO A 89 3.00 14.54 -1.60
CA PRO A 89 2.37 15.63 -2.34
C PRO A 89 1.12 16.16 -1.63
N ASP A 90 0.86 17.46 -1.69
CA ASP A 90 -0.31 18.09 -1.07
C ASP A 90 -1.64 17.50 -1.57
N GLU A 91 -1.67 17.08 -2.83
CA GLU A 91 -2.83 16.40 -3.39
C GLU A 91 -3.10 15.06 -2.70
N TRP A 92 -2.06 14.29 -2.39
CA TRP A 92 -2.22 13.03 -1.67
C TRP A 92 -2.70 13.28 -0.25
N LYS A 93 -2.24 14.36 0.41
CA LYS A 93 -2.76 14.74 1.73
C LYS A 93 -4.27 14.93 1.72
N ARG A 94 -4.81 15.57 0.67
CA ARG A 94 -6.27 15.73 0.51
C ARG A 94 -6.99 14.38 0.42
N TRP A 95 -6.50 13.46 -0.41
CA TRP A 95 -7.08 12.12 -0.51
C TRP A 95 -7.02 11.34 0.81
N LEU A 96 -5.89 11.41 1.50
CA LEU A 96 -5.71 10.75 2.80
C LEU A 96 -6.60 11.35 3.89
N ARG A 97 -6.75 12.67 3.92
CA ARG A 97 -7.73 13.36 4.79
C ARG A 97 -9.14 12.85 4.52
N THR A 98 -9.58 12.80 3.27
CA THR A 98 -10.89 12.26 2.89
C THR A 98 -11.07 10.81 3.36
N ALA A 99 -10.04 9.99 3.24
CA ALA A 99 -10.08 8.61 3.71
C ALA A 99 -10.22 8.52 5.24
N ILE A 100 -9.46 9.32 5.99
CA ILE A 100 -9.55 9.39 7.45
C ILE A 100 -10.94 9.89 7.90
N GLU A 101 -11.50 10.91 7.24
CA GLU A 101 -12.84 11.42 7.53
C GLU A 101 -13.93 10.38 7.32
N LYS A 102 -13.75 9.50 6.32
CA LYS A 102 -14.60 8.33 6.06
C LYS A 102 -14.25 7.09 6.91
N LYS A 103 -13.36 7.23 7.92
CA LYS A 103 -12.92 6.18 8.85
C LYS A 103 -12.20 4.99 8.18
N LEU A 104 -11.49 5.24 7.10
CA LEU A 104 -10.69 4.24 6.40
C LEU A 104 -9.25 4.25 6.93
N GLU A 105 -8.67 3.09 7.18
CA GLU A 105 -7.25 2.99 7.58
C GLU A 105 -6.32 3.43 6.45
N ILE A 106 -5.12 3.89 6.80
CA ILE A 106 -4.08 4.26 5.83
C ILE A 106 -2.89 3.31 5.97
N TRP A 107 -2.43 2.74 4.85
CA TRP A 107 -1.28 1.82 4.81
C TRP A 107 -0.20 2.40 3.90
N SER A 108 0.98 2.66 4.46
CA SER A 108 2.08 3.35 3.78
C SER A 108 3.40 2.61 3.93
N GLY A 109 4.07 2.39 2.81
CA GLY A 109 5.47 1.94 2.74
C GLY A 109 6.46 3.07 2.47
N LEU A 110 6.06 4.33 2.64
CA LEU A 110 6.92 5.49 2.36
C LEU A 110 8.00 5.67 3.44
N HIS A 111 9.10 6.35 3.08
CA HIS A 111 10.07 6.82 4.08
C HIS A 111 9.52 7.97 4.93
N THR A 112 8.67 8.81 4.34
CA THR A 112 7.94 9.83 5.08
C THR A 112 6.77 9.16 5.79
N PHE A 113 6.75 9.28 7.12
CA PHE A 113 5.70 8.70 7.94
C PHE A 113 4.44 9.56 7.92
N ILE A 114 3.33 8.96 7.53
CA ILE A 114 2.04 9.67 7.45
C ILE A 114 1.53 9.96 8.86
N GLY A 115 1.82 9.08 9.84
CA GLY A 115 1.43 9.30 11.23
C GLY A 115 2.12 10.50 11.89
N ASP A 116 3.27 10.94 11.37
CA ASP A 116 4.02 12.09 11.90
C ASP A 116 3.68 13.39 11.15
N ASP A 117 2.81 13.35 10.13
CA ASP A 117 2.36 14.55 9.44
C ASP A 117 1.49 15.40 10.38
N ALA A 118 1.78 16.70 10.44
CA ALA A 118 1.17 17.65 11.38
C ALA A 118 -0.35 17.81 11.20
N GLU A 119 -0.89 17.45 10.04
CA GLU A 119 -2.32 17.50 9.73
C GLU A 119 -2.96 16.12 9.87
N LEU A 120 -2.38 15.11 9.23
CA LEU A 120 -2.99 13.79 9.10
C LEU A 120 -2.90 12.97 10.41
N GLY A 121 -1.80 13.07 11.15
CA GLY A 121 -1.60 12.35 12.41
C GLY A 121 -2.65 12.71 13.47
N PRO A 122 -2.81 14.00 13.83
CA PRO A 122 -3.83 14.44 14.78
C PRO A 122 -5.25 14.13 14.31
N LEU A 123 -5.53 14.27 13.00
CA LEU A 123 -6.84 13.96 12.44
C LEU A 123 -7.17 12.46 12.59
N ALA A 124 -6.21 11.58 12.27
CA ALA A 124 -6.40 10.14 12.42
C ALA A 124 -6.63 9.74 13.88
N GLN A 125 -5.87 10.33 14.81
CA GLN A 125 -6.08 10.13 16.24
C GLN A 125 -7.48 10.57 16.67
N ALA A 126 -7.91 11.77 16.28
CA ALA A 126 -9.23 12.31 16.63
C ALA A 126 -10.39 11.49 16.05
N ARG A 127 -10.18 10.84 14.91
CA ARG A 127 -11.20 9.99 14.24
C ARG A 127 -11.11 8.51 14.62
N GLY A 128 -10.12 8.11 15.42
CA GLY A 128 -9.88 6.71 15.77
C GLY A 128 -9.44 5.84 14.57
N VAL A 129 -8.78 6.45 13.60
CA VAL A 129 -8.30 5.80 12.38
C VAL A 129 -6.86 5.35 12.54
N ARG A 130 -6.56 4.11 12.15
CA ARG A 130 -5.20 3.59 12.17
C ARG A 130 -4.43 4.04 10.93
N ILE A 131 -3.22 4.56 11.16
CA ILE A 131 -2.19 4.74 10.13
C ILE A 131 -1.10 3.68 10.36
N LEU A 132 -0.86 2.84 9.36
CA LEU A 132 0.22 1.85 9.34
C LEU A 132 1.37 2.36 8.48
N ASP A 133 2.37 2.95 9.12
CA ASP A 133 3.67 3.25 8.52
C ASP A 133 4.57 2.00 8.57
N ALA A 134 4.54 1.19 7.51
CA ALA A 134 5.21 -0.11 7.46
C ALA A 134 6.75 -0.05 7.56
N ARG A 135 7.33 1.15 7.36
CA ARG A 135 8.77 1.40 7.51
C ARG A 135 9.17 1.91 8.89
N ARG A 136 8.21 2.16 9.79
CA ARG A 136 8.52 2.60 11.15
C ARG A 136 9.14 1.42 11.91
N PRO A 137 10.40 1.53 12.39
CA PRO A 137 11.03 0.46 13.13
C PRO A 137 10.31 0.25 14.48
N PRO A 138 10.32 -0.97 15.03
CA PRO A 138 9.93 -1.19 16.43
C PRO A 138 10.78 -0.33 17.37
N ALA A 139 10.16 0.23 18.41
CA ALA A 139 10.84 1.15 19.34
C ALA A 139 12.04 0.52 20.06
N ASN A 140 11.98 -0.79 20.34
CA ASN A 140 12.97 -1.53 21.11
C ASN A 140 13.59 -2.65 20.26
N LEU A 141 14.27 -2.30 19.17
CA LEU A 141 14.96 -3.27 18.33
C LEU A 141 16.39 -3.51 18.87
N PRO A 142 16.70 -4.68 19.44
CA PRO A 142 18.03 -4.96 19.98
C PRO A 142 19.06 -5.22 18.88
N ILE A 143 20.35 -5.12 19.23
CA ILE A 143 21.44 -5.62 18.38
C ILE A 143 21.33 -7.14 18.28
N ALA A 144 21.55 -7.69 17.08
CA ALA A 144 21.50 -9.13 16.86
C ALA A 144 22.63 -9.86 17.60
N ASP A 145 22.30 -10.96 18.26
CA ASP A 145 23.19 -11.80 19.09
C ASP A 145 23.28 -13.26 18.57
N GLY A 146 22.74 -13.55 17.39
CA GLY A 146 22.87 -14.86 16.74
C GLY A 146 21.80 -15.90 17.11
N ARG A 147 20.81 -15.56 17.95
CA ARG A 147 19.74 -16.48 18.39
C ARG A 147 18.96 -17.17 17.26
N ALA A 148 18.95 -16.61 16.05
CA ALA A 148 18.34 -17.24 14.89
C ALA A 148 19.01 -18.57 14.48
N ALA A 149 20.25 -18.84 14.91
CA ALA A 149 20.93 -20.12 14.68
C ALA A 149 20.40 -21.28 15.55
N GLU A 150 19.64 -20.96 16.61
CA GLU A 150 19.11 -21.93 17.57
C GLU A 150 17.67 -22.39 17.24
N VAL A 151 17.07 -21.88 16.17
CA VAL A 151 15.70 -22.24 15.81
C VAL A 151 15.64 -23.60 15.13
N ASP A 152 14.69 -24.46 15.53
CA ASP A 152 14.48 -25.78 14.92
C ASP A 152 13.84 -25.72 13.51
N ALA A 153 13.67 -24.52 12.94
CA ALA A 153 13.08 -24.31 11.63
C ALA A 153 14.13 -24.26 10.53
N LEU A 154 13.83 -24.82 9.35
CA LEU A 154 14.62 -24.56 8.14
C LEU A 154 14.48 -23.08 7.75
N VAL A 155 15.60 -22.36 7.73
CA VAL A 155 15.66 -20.96 7.31
C VAL A 155 16.18 -20.87 5.88
N VAL A 156 15.34 -20.41 4.96
CA VAL A 156 15.71 -20.18 3.56
C VAL A 156 15.75 -18.68 3.30
N LEU A 157 16.89 -18.18 2.80
CA LEU A 157 17.05 -16.79 2.36
C LEU A 157 17.23 -16.74 0.84
N ALA A 158 16.24 -16.18 0.15
CA ALA A 158 16.37 -15.88 -1.27
C ALA A 158 17.34 -14.72 -1.50
N VAL A 159 18.49 -15.02 -2.13
CA VAL A 159 19.51 -14.03 -2.52
C VAL A 159 19.54 -13.82 -4.03
N GLY A 160 20.10 -12.70 -4.49
CA GLY A 160 20.17 -12.38 -5.90
C GLY A 160 21.22 -11.30 -6.18
N SER A 161 21.73 -11.28 -7.41
CA SER A 161 22.87 -10.44 -7.82
C SER A 161 22.56 -8.94 -7.89
N ASP A 162 21.29 -8.54 -7.91
CA ASP A 162 20.88 -7.13 -7.99
C ASP A 162 19.53 -6.87 -7.28
N CYS A 163 19.11 -5.62 -7.19
CA CYS A 163 17.79 -5.18 -6.75
C CYS A 163 16.70 -5.48 -7.78
N ASN A 164 15.45 -5.66 -7.32
CA ASN A 164 14.28 -5.87 -8.18
C ASN A 164 14.34 -7.08 -9.16
N VAL A 165 15.22 -8.06 -8.94
CA VAL A 165 15.38 -9.28 -9.77
C VAL A 165 14.48 -10.46 -9.37
N GLY A 166 13.41 -10.20 -8.61
CA GLY A 166 12.47 -11.26 -8.23
C GLY A 166 12.80 -12.05 -6.97
N LYS A 167 13.70 -11.57 -6.09
CA LYS A 167 13.98 -12.23 -4.78
C LYS A 167 12.74 -12.49 -3.92
N MET A 168 11.75 -11.61 -3.98
CA MET A 168 10.46 -11.78 -3.29
C MET A 168 9.51 -12.74 -4.04
N THR A 169 9.72 -12.92 -5.33
CA THR A 169 8.82 -13.67 -6.25
C THR A 169 9.28 -15.10 -6.49
N ALA A 170 10.55 -15.40 -6.21
CA ALA A 170 11.19 -16.69 -6.44
C ALA A 170 10.65 -17.80 -5.52
#